data_AF-A0A0Q1FIF3-F1
#
_entry.id   AF-A0A0Q1FIF3-F1
#
_cell.length_a   1.000
_cell.length_b   1.000
_cell.length_c   1.000
_cell.angle_alpha   90.00
_cell.angle_beta   90.00
_cell.angle_gamma   90.00
#
_symmetry.space_group_name_H-M   'P 1'
#
loop_
_entity.id
_entity.type
_entity.pdbx_description
1 polymer ?
#
loop_
_entity_poly.entity_id
_entity_poly.type
_entity_poly.pdbx_seq_one_letter_code
_entity_poly.pdbx_strand_id
1 'polypeptide(L)'
;MDRETYEKVRDRTEEISKLLEEDNLTAEEKQKLETEQTQLARVLLSIWLPFDWIHRSLMAFLFFVGIYGLLKETYLLLMAWLLLLLFSPRFVGGIIYIINKIYELSDKIKHNTSSK
;
A
#
# COMPACT_ATOMS: atom_id res chain seq x y z
N MET A 1 13.47 2.06 7.11
CA MET A 1 13.22 1.75 8.53
C MET A 1 13.82 0.38 8.80
N ASP A 2 14.47 0.19 9.95
CA ASP A 2 15.10 -1.10 10.31
C ASP A 2 14.06 -2.11 10.84
N ARG A 3 14.34 -3.42 10.71
CA ARG A 3 13.42 -4.50 11.09
C ARG A 3 13.00 -4.40 12.56
N GLU A 4 13.91 -4.01 13.45
CA GLU A 4 13.58 -3.82 14.87
C GLU A 4 12.56 -2.71 15.09
N THR A 5 12.59 -1.66 14.26
CA THR A 5 11.65 -0.55 14.40
C THR A 5 10.27 -0.97 13.92
N TYR A 6 10.16 -1.86 12.92
CA TYR A 6 8.88 -2.43 12.50
C TYR A 6 8.24 -3.28 13.59
N GLU A 7 9.01 -4.18 14.21
CA GLU A 7 8.49 -5.06 15.26
C GLU A 7 7.97 -4.23 16.45
N LYS A 8 8.71 -3.19 16.87
CA LYS A 8 8.26 -2.26 17.92
C LYS A 8 6.94 -1.54 17.61
N VAL A 9 6.74 -1.11 16.36
CA VAL A 9 5.50 -0.39 15.96
C VAL A 9 4.33 -1.38 15.84
N ARG A 10 4.58 -2.62 15.40
CA ARG A 10 3.57 -3.69 15.38
C ARG A 10 3.11 -4.04 16.80
N ASP A 11 4.03 -4.30 17.70
CA ASP A 11 3.71 -4.71 19.07
C ASP A 11 2.94 -3.60 19.81
N ARG A 12 3.30 -2.33 19.59
CA ARG A 12 2.53 -1.16 20.07
C ARG A 12 1.11 -1.08 19.53
N THR A 13 0.91 -1.44 18.26
CA THR A 13 -0.42 -1.43 17.64
C THR A 13 -1.31 -2.52 18.23
N GLU A 14 -0.72 -3.67 18.56
CA GLU A 14 -1.39 -4.80 19.19
C GLU A 14 -1.77 -4.50 20.66
N GLU A 15 -0.89 -3.82 21.40
CA GLU A 15 -1.19 -3.30 22.74
C GLU A 15 -2.37 -2.33 22.72
N ILE A 16 -2.37 -1.36 21.80
CA ILE A 16 -3.46 -0.38 21.65
C ILE A 16 -4.77 -1.05 21.25
N SER A 17 -4.73 -2.06 20.38
CA SER A 17 -5.93 -2.80 19.98
C SER A 17 -6.54 -3.57 21.15
N LYS A 18 -5.72 -4.18 22.02
CA LYS A 18 -6.19 -4.85 23.23
C LYS A 18 -6.82 -3.88 24.22
N LEU A 19 -6.21 -2.71 24.40
CA LEU A 19 -6.78 -1.65 25.25
C LEU A 19 -8.12 -1.14 24.71
N LEU A 20 -8.28 -1.01 23.40
CA LEU A 20 -9.53 -0.63 22.74
C LEU A 20 -10.65 -1.69 22.85
N GLU A 21 -10.29 -2.97 22.99
CA GLU A 21 -11.24 -4.07 23.21
C GLU A 21 -11.70 -4.17 24.67
N GLU A 22 -10.93 -3.61 25.62
CA GLU A 22 -11.34 -3.53 27.02
C GLU A 22 -12.38 -2.41 27.20
N ASP A 23 -13.61 -2.79 27.56
CA ASP A 23 -14.81 -1.95 27.64
C ASP A 23 -14.81 -0.93 28.82
N ASN A 24 -13.62 -0.56 29.32
CA ASN A 24 -13.41 0.35 30.45
C ASN A 24 -13.01 1.78 30.02
N LEU A 25 -12.99 2.08 28.73
CA LEU A 25 -12.51 3.37 28.22
C LEU A 25 -13.64 4.39 28.07
N THR A 26 -13.37 5.61 28.52
CA THR A 26 -14.24 6.76 28.25
C THR A 26 -14.14 7.20 26.78
N ALA A 27 -15.17 7.88 26.26
CA ALA A 27 -15.24 8.28 24.85
C ALA A 27 -14.05 9.15 24.39
N GLU A 28 -13.47 9.95 25.29
CA GLU A 28 -12.28 10.77 25.02
C GLU A 28 -11.00 9.91 24.90
N GLU A 29 -10.85 8.88 25.75
CA GLU A 29 -9.70 7.97 25.72
C GLU A 29 -9.71 7.10 24.47
N LYS A 30 -10.90 6.62 24.09
CA LYS A 30 -11.12 5.87 22.85
C LYS A 30 -10.70 6.67 21.62
N GLN A 31 -11.12 7.94 21.53
CA GLN A 31 -10.78 8.81 20.40
C GLN A 31 -9.26 9.09 20.31
N LYS A 32 -8.59 9.21 21.46
CA LYS A 32 -7.14 9.40 21.52
C LYS A 32 -6.40 8.14 21.06
N LEU A 33 -6.82 6.96 21.50
CA LEU A 33 -6.28 5.66 21.08
C LEU A 33 -6.50 5.40 19.60
N GLU A 34 -7.67 5.71 19.04
CA GLU A 34 -7.95 5.61 17.60
C GLU A 34 -7.05 6.54 16.77
N THR A 35 -6.78 7.74 17.29
CA THR A 35 -5.87 8.71 16.63
C THR A 35 -4.43 8.19 16.62
N GLU A 36 -3.94 7.63 17.73
CA GLU A 36 -2.62 7.00 17.80
C GLU A 36 -2.53 5.75 16.92
N GLN A 37 -3.57 4.91 16.89
CA GLN A 37 -3.66 3.74 16.02
C GLN A 37 -3.64 4.15 14.55
N THR A 38 -4.27 5.27 14.17
CA THR A 38 -4.24 5.81 12.80
C THR A 38 -2.83 6.28 12.41
N GLN A 39 -2.09 6.89 13.34
CA GLN A 39 -0.70 7.31 13.10
C GLN A 39 0.23 6.10 12.97
N LEU A 40 0.08 5.09 13.83
CA LEU A 40 0.87 3.85 13.78
C LEU A 40 0.52 3.02 12.53
N ALA A 41 -0.76 2.95 12.16
CA ALA A 41 -1.22 2.34 10.92
C ALA A 41 -0.63 3.05 9.70
N ARG A 42 -0.53 4.38 9.71
CA ARG A 42 0.15 5.13 8.65
C ARG A 42 1.63 4.74 8.55
N VAL A 43 2.32 4.54 9.67
CA VAL A 43 3.73 4.10 9.69
C VAL A 43 3.86 2.63 9.25
N LEU A 44 3.00 1.72 9.70
CA LEU A 44 2.97 0.32 9.23
C LEU A 44 2.66 0.22 7.74
N LEU A 45 1.68 0.99 7.25
CA LEU A 45 1.33 1.04 5.84
C LEU A 45 2.45 1.66 5.01
N SER A 46 3.20 2.61 5.58
CA SER A 46 4.42 3.12 4.94
C SER A 46 5.51 2.06 4.80
N ILE A 47 5.47 0.98 5.60
CA ILE A 47 6.37 -0.19 5.53
C ILE A 47 5.89 -1.25 4.51
N TRP A 48 4.62 -1.28 4.12
CA TRP A 48 4.24 -2.03 2.92
C TRP A 48 4.87 -1.42 1.64
N LEU A 49 5.51 -0.24 1.76
CA LEU A 49 6.07 0.54 0.66
C LEU A 49 7.57 0.92 0.75
N PRO A 50 8.48 0.19 1.41
CA PRO A 50 9.92 0.36 1.16
C PRO A 50 10.68 -0.96 1.30
N PHE A 51 10.90 -1.61 0.16
CA PHE A 51 12.07 -2.47 -0.03
C PHE A 51 12.57 -2.30 -1.45
N ASP A 52 12.97 -1.08 -1.81
CA ASP A 52 13.44 -0.73 -3.15
C ASP A 52 14.48 -1.72 -3.69
N TRP A 53 15.29 -2.34 -2.84
CA TRP A 53 16.28 -3.34 -3.25
C TRP A 53 15.70 -4.72 -3.60
N ILE A 54 14.84 -5.31 -2.76
CA ILE A 54 14.18 -6.59 -3.09
C ILE A 54 13.28 -6.40 -4.31
N HIS A 55 12.57 -5.27 -4.33
CA HIS A 55 11.72 -4.90 -5.44
C HIS A 55 12.47 -4.58 -6.73
N ARG A 56 13.67 -3.97 -6.67
CA ARG A 56 14.57 -3.80 -7.81
C ARG A 56 15.16 -5.12 -8.25
N SER A 57 15.59 -5.98 -7.33
CA SER A 57 16.12 -7.31 -7.66
C SER A 57 15.05 -8.19 -8.29
N LEU A 58 13.82 -8.14 -7.80
CA LEU A 58 12.70 -8.86 -8.41
C LEU A 58 12.35 -8.31 -9.80
N MET A 59 12.34 -6.99 -9.98
CA MET A 59 12.15 -6.36 -11.29
C MET A 59 13.28 -6.72 -12.26
N ALA A 60 14.53 -6.70 -11.82
CA ALA A 60 15.68 -7.08 -12.61
C ALA A 60 15.63 -8.56 -12.99
N PHE A 61 15.30 -9.43 -12.03
CA PHE A 61 15.12 -10.87 -12.28
C PHE A 61 14.02 -11.12 -13.32
N LEU A 62 12.85 -10.49 -13.15
CA LEU A 62 11.77 -10.57 -14.12
C LEU A 62 12.22 -10.05 -15.49
N PHE A 63 12.95 -8.95 -15.56
CA PHE A 63 13.50 -8.42 -16.79
C PHE A 63 14.41 -9.42 -17.53
N PHE A 64 15.32 -10.08 -16.81
CA PHE A 64 16.15 -11.12 -17.38
C PHE A 64 15.35 -12.36 -17.81
N VAL A 65 14.33 -12.76 -17.04
CA VAL A 65 13.42 -13.86 -17.40
C VAL A 65 12.66 -13.55 -18.70
N GLY A 66 12.20 -12.30 -18.87
CA GLY A 66 11.55 -11.84 -20.11
C GLY A 66 12.49 -11.89 -21.31
N ILE A 67 13.72 -11.39 -21.16
CA ILE A 67 14.75 -11.44 -22.22
C ILE A 67 15.10 -12.89 -22.57
N TYR A 68 15.23 -13.76 -21.58
CA TYR A 68 15.51 -15.18 -21.81
C TYR A 68 14.35 -15.87 -22.57
N GLY A 69 13.11 -15.54 -22.24
CA GLY A 69 11.93 -16.02 -22.96
C GLY A 69 11.87 -15.56 -24.42
N LEU A 70 12.31 -14.32 -24.70
CA LEU A 70 12.47 -13.78 -26.06
C LEU A 70 13.47 -14.59 -26.90
N LEU A 71 14.64 -14.92 -26.32
CA LEU A 71 15.69 -15.68 -27.01
C LEU A 71 15.30 -17.14 -27.32
N LYS A 72 14.35 -17.70 -26.55
CA LYS A 72 13.84 -19.07 -26.72
C LYS A 72 12.56 -19.15 -27.56
N GLU A 73 12.13 -18.04 -28.18
CA GLU A 73 10.88 -17.93 -28.96
C GLU A 73 9.64 -18.50 -28.26
N THR A 74 9.65 -18.47 -26.92
CA THR A 74 8.58 -19.09 -26.13
C THR A 74 7.46 -18.08 -25.92
N TYR A 75 6.53 -18.02 -26.87
CA TYR A 75 5.40 -17.09 -26.87
C TYR A 75 4.59 -17.08 -25.56
N LEU A 76 4.44 -18.25 -24.91
CA LEU A 76 3.75 -18.38 -23.62
C LEU A 76 4.45 -17.62 -22.49
N LEU A 77 5.79 -17.67 -22.45
CA LEU A 77 6.58 -17.02 -21.42
C LEU A 77 6.52 -15.50 -21.61
N LEU A 78 6.54 -15.04 -22.86
CA LEU A 78 6.41 -13.63 -23.23
C LEU A 78 5.00 -13.08 -22.90
N MET A 79 3.94 -13.84 -23.16
CA MET A 79 2.57 -13.49 -22.75
C MET A 79 2.45 -13.41 -21.23
N ALA A 80 2.93 -14.41 -20.51
CA ALA A 80 2.91 -14.44 -19.06
C ALA A 80 3.69 -13.24 -18.48
N TRP A 81 4.81 -12.88 -19.11
CA TRP A 81 5.61 -11.73 -18.72
C TRP A 81 4.88 -10.39 -18.90
N LEU A 82 4.16 -10.22 -20.01
CA LEU A 82 3.32 -9.05 -20.27
C LEU A 82 2.15 -8.94 -19.28
N LEU A 83 1.49 -10.07 -19.00
CA LEU A 83 0.43 -10.14 -17.99
C LEU A 83 0.96 -9.81 -16.59
N LEU A 84 2.14 -10.30 -16.23
CA LEU A 84 2.75 -10.01 -14.94
C LEU A 84 3.05 -8.51 -14.76
N LEU A 85 3.44 -7.84 -15.85
CA LEU A 85 3.64 -6.39 -15.86
C LEU A 85 2.30 -5.65 -15.67
N LEU A 86 1.25 -6.10 -16.37
CA LEU A 86 -0.08 -5.48 -16.36
C LEU A 86 -0.82 -5.69 -15.03
N PHE A 87 -0.67 -6.86 -14.41
CA PHE A 87 -1.26 -7.23 -13.12
C PHE A 87 -0.33 -7.00 -11.93
N SER A 88 0.77 -6.29 -12.14
CA SER A 88 1.66 -5.88 -11.05
C SER A 88 0.89 -5.03 -10.02
N PRO A 89 0.96 -5.35 -8.72
CA PRO A 89 0.37 -4.54 -7.65
C PRO A 89 0.77 -3.06 -7.71
N ARG A 90 1.90 -2.72 -8.34
CA ARG A 90 2.35 -1.34 -8.55
C ARG A 90 1.54 -0.61 -9.62
N PHE A 91 1.20 -1.28 -10.72
CA PHE A 91 0.34 -0.70 -11.76
C PHE A 91 -1.07 -0.53 -11.24
N VAL A 92 -1.61 -1.56 -10.58
CA VAL A 92 -2.95 -1.51 -9.98
C VAL A 92 -3.02 -0.45 -8.89
N GLY A 93 -2.02 -0.35 -8.01
CA GLY A 93 -1.94 0.69 -6.97
C GLY A 93 -1.83 2.11 -7.53
N GLY A 94 -1.04 2.31 -8.59
CA GLY A 94 -0.96 3.59 -9.29
C GLY A 94 -2.27 3.99 -9.95
N ILE A 95 -2.95 3.05 -10.59
CA ILE A 95 -4.28 3.28 -11.20
C ILE A 95 -5.32 3.62 -10.14
N ILE A 96 -5.36 2.89 -9.02
CA ILE A 96 -6.26 3.19 -7.90
C ILE A 96 -5.99 4.58 -7.34
N TYR A 97 -4.73 4.97 -7.15
CA TYR A 97 -4.37 6.31 -6.68
C TYR A 97 -4.86 7.41 -7.63
N ILE A 98 -4.67 7.24 -8.94
CA ILE A 98 -5.11 8.20 -9.96
C ILE A 98 -6.64 8.28 -10.00
N ILE A 99 -7.34 7.14 -9.95
CA ILE A 99 -8.81 7.09 -9.91
C ILE A 99 -9.32 7.83 -8.68
N ASN A 100 -8.76 7.56 -7.50
CA ASN A 100 -9.20 8.18 -6.26
C ASN A 100 -8.97 9.71 -6.28
N LYS A 101 -7.85 10.15 -6.85
CA LYS A 101 -7.54 11.57 -7.05
C LYS A 101 -8.49 12.26 -8.04
N ILE A 102 -8.92 11.56 -9.09
CA ILE A 102 -9.91 12.09 -10.05
C ILE A 102 -11.29 12.21 -9.40
N TYR A 103 -11.68 11.22 -8.59
CA TYR A 103 -12.91 11.26 -7.81
C TYR A 103 -12.94 12.43 -6.82
N GLU A 104 -11.85 12.63 -6.07
CA GLU A 104 -11.70 13.74 -5.13
C GLU A 104 -11.79 15.12 -5.82
N LEU A 105 -11.20 15.25 -7.01
CA LEU A 105 -11.30 16.48 -7.81
C LEU A 105 -12.72 16.70 -8.35
N SER A 106 -13.40 15.64 -8.79
CA SER A 106 -14.79 15.70 -9.27
C SER A 106 -15.75 16.13 -8.16
N ASP A 107 -15.58 15.59 -6.95
CA ASP A 107 -16.40 15.93 -5.79
C ASP A 107 -16.18 17.39 -5.34
N LYS A 108 -14.92 17.85 -5.37
CA LYS A 108 -14.56 19.24 -5.08
C LYS A 108 -15.17 20.24 -6.07
N ILE A 109 -15.29 19.86 -7.34
CA ILE A 109 -15.96 20.69 -8.37
C ILE A 109 -17.47 20.73 -8.13
N LYS A 110 -18.08 19.61 -7.77
CA LYS A 110 -19.52 19.50 -7.50
C LYS A 110 -19.97 20.30 -6.27
N HIS A 111 -19.13 20.35 -5.23
CA HIS A 111 -19.39 21.18 -4.05
C HIS A 111 -19.23 22.69 -4.31
N ASN A 112 -18.36 23.10 -5.25
CA ASN A 112 -18.14 24.52 -5.57
C ASN A 112 -19.22 25.10 -6.52
N THR A 113 -19.92 24.26 -7.29
CA THR A 113 -21.04 24.68 -8.14
C THR A 113 -22.41 24.61 -7.47
N SER A 114 -22.56 23.90 -6.35
CA SER A 114 -23.81 23.89 -5.57
C SER A 114 -23.96 25.07 -4.59
N SER A 115 -22.95 25.95 -4.49
CA SER A 115 -22.94 27.12 -3.61
C SER A 115 -23.06 28.45 -4.37
N LYS A 116 -23.52 28.41 -5.63
CA LYS A 116 -23.81 29.60 -6.45
C LYS A 116 -25.27 29.61 -6.86
#